data_AF-A0A948XLY0-F1
#
_entry.id   AF-A0A948XLY0-F1
#
_cell.length_a   1.000
_cell.length_b   1.000
_cell.length_c   1.000
_cell.angle_alpha   90.00
_cell.angle_beta   90.00
_cell.angle_gamma   90.00
#
_symmetry.space_group_name_H-M   'P 1'
#
loop_
_entity.id
_entity.type
_entity.pdbx_description
1 polymer ?
#
loop_
_entity_poly.entity_id
_entity_poly.type
_entity_poly.pdbx_seq_one_letter_code
_entity_poly.pdbx_strand_id
1 'polypeptide(L)' 'MKREELAELLNVSRNTLANWEKEKPELVRLINQGFALDESIEATEKHLENLKAIKAKASSGKFKLK' A
#
# COMPACT_ATOMS: atom_id res chain seq x y z
N MET A 1 -5.52 -7.40 -1.43
CA MET A 1 -5.04 -8.68 -2.00
C MET A 1 -5.84 -9.84 -1.40
N LYS A 2 -6.24 -10.83 -2.21
CA LYS A 2 -6.87 -12.09 -1.77
C LYS A 2 -5.80 -13.15 -1.44
N ARG A 3 -6.19 -14.22 -0.74
CA ARG A 3 -5.26 -15.28 -0.31
C ARG A 3 -4.67 -16.07 -1.48
N GLU A 4 -5.44 -16.23 -2.55
CA GLU A 4 -5.01 -16.86 -3.81
C GLU A 4 -3.91 -16.03 -4.48
N GLU A 5 -4.12 -14.71 -4.58
CA GLU A 5 -3.14 -13.78 -5.17
C GLU A 5 -1.83 -13.77 -4.39
N LEU A 6 -1.90 -13.82 -3.05
CA LEU A 6 -0.71 -13.93 -2.20
C LEU A 6 0.04 -15.26 -2.40
N ALA A 7 -0.70 -16.35 -2.56
CA ALA A 7 -0.12 -17.67 -2.78
C ALA A 7 0.61 -17.73 -4.14
N GLU A 8 0.00 -17.15 -5.18
CA GLU A 8 0.61 -17.00 -6.49
C GLU A 8 1.85 -16.10 -6.45
N LEU A 9 1.75 -14.93 -5.80
CA LEU A 9 2.85 -13.97 -5.66
C LEU A 9 4.07 -14.60 -4.97
N LEU A 10 3.84 -15.35 -3.89
CA LEU A 10 4.91 -15.99 -3.12
C LEU A 10 5.31 -17.37 -3.68
N ASN A 11 4.66 -17.81 -4.76
CA ASN A 11 4.86 -19.12 -5.38
C ASN A 11 4.76 -20.29 -4.38
N VAL A 12 3.70 -20.28 -3.57
CA VAL A 12 3.40 -21.32 -2.56
C VAL A 12 1.94 -21.76 -2.66
N SER A 13 1.61 -22.89 -2.04
CA SER A 13 0.20 -23.31 -1.94
C SER A 13 -0.55 -22.52 -0.85
N ARG A 14 -1.88 -22.40 -1.00
CA ARG A 14 -2.74 -21.83 0.06
C ARG A 14 -2.60 -22.57 1.40
N ASN A 15 -2.39 -23.89 1.36
CA ASN A 15 -2.14 -24.69 2.56
C ASN A 15 -0.84 -24.30 3.25
N THR A 16 0.20 -23.97 2.48
CA THR A 16 1.48 -23.48 3.02
C THR A 16 1.28 -22.16 3.78
N LEU A 17 0.50 -21.23 3.21
CA LEU A 17 0.14 -19.99 3.91
C LEU A 17 -0.62 -20.26 5.22
N ALA A 18 -1.57 -21.19 5.20
CA ALA A 18 -2.31 -21.58 6.41
C ALA A 18 -1.42 -22.23 7.49
N ASN A 19 -0.39 -22.98 7.08
CA ASN A 19 0.59 -23.52 8.00
C ASN A 19 1.49 -22.42 8.57
N TRP A 20 1.93 -21.45 7.75
CA TRP A 20 2.75 -20.34 8.23
C TRP A 20 2.05 -19.48 9.28
N GLU A 21 0.73 -19.25 9.15
CA GLU A 21 -0.05 -18.56 10.18
C GLU A 21 0.03 -19.23 11.55
N LYS A 22 0.13 -20.56 11.59
CA LYS A 22 0.20 -21.33 12.84
C LYS A 22 1.63 -21.55 13.33
N GLU A 23 2.52 -21.89 12.41
CA GLU A 23 3.86 -22.40 12.71
C GLU A 23 4.94 -21.32 12.63
N LYS A 24 4.67 -20.22 11.93
CA LYS A 24 5.63 -19.15 11.64
C LYS A 24 4.99 -17.76 11.77
N PRO A 25 4.39 -17.40 12.93
CA PRO A 25 3.69 -16.12 13.09
C PRO A 25 4.57 -14.90 12.81
N GLU A 26 5.87 -14.95 13.16
CA GLU A 26 6.81 -13.88 12.86
C GLU A 26 7.08 -13.70 11.36
N LEU A 27 7.07 -14.78 10.57
CA LEU A 27 7.17 -14.67 9.11
C LEU A 27 5.96 -13.92 8.54
N VAL A 28 4.76 -14.29 9.00
CA VAL A 28 3.52 -13.62 8.59
C VAL A 28 3.53 -12.15 8.98
N ARG A 29 3.99 -11.82 10.20
CA ARG A 29 4.14 -10.43 10.66
C ARG A 29 5.05 -9.63 9.72
N LEU A 30 6.21 -10.18 9.35
CA LEU A 30 7.16 -9.50 8.45
C LEU A 30 6.59 -9.29 7.04
N ILE A 31 5.91 -10.30 6.48
CA ILE A 31 5.25 -10.18 5.16
C ILE A 31 4.20 -9.07 5.20
N ASN A 32 3.33 -9.06 6.22
CA ASN A 32 2.30 -8.04 6.39
C ASN A 32 2.89 -6.64 6.58
N GLN A 33 4.02 -6.51 7.28
CA GLN A 33 4.73 -5.23 7.42
C GLN A 33 5.27 -4.72 6.08
N GLY A 34 5.79 -5.61 5.22
CA GLY A 34 6.19 -5.27 3.86
C GLY A 34 5.03 -4.71 3.05
N PHE A 35 3.89 -5.40 3.02
CA PHE A 35 2.71 -4.91 2.29
C PHE A 35 2.16 -3.59 2.83
N ALA A 36 2.10 -3.44 4.16
CA ALA A 36 1.65 -2.18 4.77
C ALA A 36 2.58 -1.01 4.42
N LEU A 37 3.89 -1.26 4.30
CA LEU A 37 4.85 -0.26 3.86
C LEU A 37 4.60 0.14 2.41
N ASP A 38 4.43 -0.82 1.50
CA ASP A 38 4.17 -0.56 0.09
C ASP A 38 2.87 0.24 -0.10
N GLU A 39 1.78 -0.12 0.59
CA GLU A 39 0.52 0.62 0.57
C GLU A 39 0.68 2.06 1.09
N SER A 40 1.48 2.23 2.15
CA SER A 40 1.77 3.56 2.70
C SER A 40 2.57 4.44 1.73
N ILE A 41 3.51 3.85 0.99
CA ILE A 41 4.28 4.57 -0.05
C ILE A 41 3.33 5.02 -1.16
N GLU A 42 2.50 4.13 -1.70
CA GLU A 42 1.56 4.45 -2.78
C GLU A 42 0.56 5.54 -2.35
N ALA A 43 0.02 5.46 -1.14
CA ALA A 43 -0.86 6.48 -0.59
C ALA A 43 -0.17 7.86 -0.47
N THR A 44 1.09 7.86 -0.04
CA THR A 44 1.89 9.08 0.10
C THR A 44 2.19 9.71 -1.26
N GLU A 45 2.49 8.91 -2.28
CA GLU A 45 2.72 9.39 -3.64
C GLU A 45 1.46 10.05 -4.22
N LYS A 46 0.30 9.42 -4.06
CA LYS A 46 -1.00 10.02 -4.45
C LYS A 46 -1.29 11.31 -3.70
N HIS A 47 -0.98 11.35 -2.40
CA HIS A 47 -1.12 12.57 -1.60
C HIS A 47 -0.22 13.69 -2.15
N LEU A 48 1.04 13.39 -2.46
CA LEU A 48 1.97 14.35 -3.05
C LEU A 48 1.49 14.86 -4.42
N GLU A 49 0.94 13.99 -5.26
CA GLU A 49 0.36 14.37 -6.54
C GLU A 49 -0.79 15.38 -6.36
N ASN A 50 -1.70 15.11 -5.42
CA ASN A 50 -2.79 16.02 -5.09
C ASN A 50 -2.29 17.39 -4.61
N LEU A 51 -1.25 17.42 -3.76
CA LEU A 51 -0.63 18.68 -3.31
C LEU A 51 -0.03 19.46 -4.48
N LYS A 52 0.65 18.79 -5.41
CA LYS A 52 1.19 19.41 -6.64
C LYS A 52 0.07 19.98 -7.51
N ALA A 53 -1.06 19.28 -7.64
CA ALA A 53 -2.22 19.77 -8.39
C ALA A 53 -2.87 21.00 -7.74
N ILE A 54 -2.97 21.04 -6.41
CA ILE A 54 -3.42 22.23 -5.67
C ILE A 54 -2.48 23.41 -5.93
N LYS A 55 -1.16 23.20 -5.81
CA LYS A 55 -0.16 24.22 -6.11
C LYS A 55 -0.31 24.77 -7.52
N ALA A 56 -0.44 23.89 -8.52
CA ALA A 56 -0.62 24.27 -9.92
C ALA A 56 -1.89 25.11 -10.13
N LYS A 57 -3.02 24.73 -9.53
CA LYS A 57 -4.28 25.49 -9.55
C LYS A 57 -4.15 26.85 -8.86
N ALA A 58 -3.42 26.94 -7.75
CA ALA A 58 -3.22 28.21 -7.04
C ALA A 58 -2.41 29.21 -7.88
N SER A 59 -1.45 28.75 -8.67
CA SER A 59 -0.68 29.59 -9.60
C SER A 59 -1.48 30.13 -10.79
N SER A 60 -2.74 29.73 -11.02
CA SER A 60 -3.57 30.24 -12.11
C SER A 60 -4.29 31.58 -11.82
N GLY A 61 -3.85 32.31 -10.79
CA GLY A 61 -3.83 33.78 -10.84
C GLY A 61 -5.12 34.54 -10.51
N LYS A 62 -6.04 34.02 -9.70
CA LYS A 62 -7.14 34.84 -9.14
C LYS A 62 -7.24 34.69 -7.64
N PHE A 63 -7.12 35.82 -6.93
CA PHE A 63 -7.39 35.90 -5.50
C PHE A 63 -8.86 35.52 -5.22
N LYS A 64 -9.09 34.53 -4.37
CA LYS A 64 -10.42 34.26 -3.79
C LYS A 64 -10.51 34.95 -2.45
N LEU A 65 -10.62 36.28 -2.47
CA LEU A 65 -10.93 37.06 -1.26
C LEU A 65 -12.45 37.19 -1.16
N LYS A 66 -12.99 37.00 0.04
CA LYS A 66 -14.40 37.30 0.35
C LYS A 66 -14.59 38.80 0.49
#